data_AF-A0A497M2U2-F1
#
_entry.id   AF-A0A497M2U2-F1
#
_cell.length_a   1.000
_cell.length_b   1.000
_cell.length_c   1.000
_cell.angle_alpha   90.00
_cell.angle_beta   90.00
_cell.angle_gamma   90.00
#
_symmetry.space_group_name_H-M   'P 1'
#
loop_
_entity.id
_entity.type
_entity.pdbx_description
1 polymer ?
#
loop_
_entity_poly.entity_id
_entity_poly.type
_entity_poly.pdbx_seq_one_letter_code
_entity_poly.pdbx_strand_id
1 'polypeptide(L)'
;MNKKQQKMPSRKEVFKFMVQEARPYKFKYVKENQPLRVNIEKKVIYVNEQVLLSVIRELVNAGLNWKEIMRKNLKHEKAHEKFFEWNLKWTLSGFRAESFGWLASYLIDIVIDKVYYANDPQYQKWLIADSRHAFKITKRDLWKLFPKPNNRPPFLYNQAAYWVAIGAITLEKAKKLYPEKAEYITELSQLFKKIKSEKDLEWALPQAKALFHKHFLSTI
;
A
#
# COMPACT_ATOMS: atom_id res chain seq x y z
N MET A 1 -29.12 11.59 2.43
CA MET A 1 -28.91 10.56 3.48
C MET A 1 -27.89 11.04 4.48
N ASN A 2 -28.31 11.33 5.72
CA ASN A 2 -27.39 11.66 6.82
C ASN A 2 -26.49 10.45 7.10
N LYS A 3 -25.19 10.55 6.75
CA LYS A 3 -24.20 9.57 7.20
C LYS A 3 -24.13 9.68 8.72
N LYS A 4 -24.71 8.71 9.45
CA LYS A 4 -24.47 8.57 10.89
C LYS A 4 -22.95 8.54 11.09
N GLN A 5 -22.42 9.59 11.71
CA GLN A 5 -21.00 9.69 12.02
C GLN A 5 -20.67 8.53 12.96
N GLN A 6 -19.72 7.68 12.56
CA GLN A 6 -19.33 6.55 13.41
C GLN A 6 -18.78 7.09 14.73
N LYS A 7 -19.20 6.49 15.85
CA LYS A 7 -18.61 6.78 17.15
C LYS A 7 -17.14 6.36 17.15
N MET A 8 -16.26 7.20 17.69
CA MET A 8 -14.85 6.87 17.86
C MET A 8 -14.70 5.61 18.73
N PRO A 9 -14.01 4.55 18.25
CA PRO A 9 -13.87 3.32 19.01
C PRO A 9 -12.90 3.48 20.18
N SER A 10 -13.12 2.70 21.23
CA SER A 10 -12.15 2.60 22.34
C SER A 10 -10.94 1.76 21.96
N ARG A 11 -9.81 1.93 22.67
CA ARG A 11 -8.61 1.08 22.51
C ARG A 11 -8.95 -0.42 22.64
N LYS A 12 -9.77 -0.77 23.63
CA LYS A 12 -10.23 -2.14 23.87
C LYS A 12 -11.07 -2.69 22.72
N GLU A 13 -11.93 -1.86 22.11
CA GLU A 13 -12.72 -2.25 20.94
C GLU A 13 -11.83 -2.52 19.73
N VAL A 14 -10.88 -1.62 19.45
CA VAL A 14 -9.91 -1.78 18.36
C VAL A 14 -9.12 -3.07 18.53
N PHE A 15 -8.54 -3.30 19.71
CA PHE A 15 -7.78 -4.52 19.98
C PHE A 15 -8.61 -5.79 19.81
N LYS A 16 -9.82 -5.83 20.40
CA LYS A 16 -10.72 -6.99 20.28
C LYS A 16 -11.05 -7.29 18.81
N PHE A 17 -11.35 -6.25 18.04
CA PHE A 17 -11.63 -6.38 16.61
C PHE A 17 -10.43 -6.93 15.84
N MET A 18 -9.24 -6.34 16.03
CA MET A 18 -8.04 -6.78 15.31
C MET A 18 -7.65 -8.22 15.66
N VAL A 19 -7.74 -8.62 16.93
CA VAL A 19 -7.48 -10.01 17.36
C VAL A 19 -8.46 -10.99 16.70
N GLN A 20 -9.74 -10.63 16.61
CA GLN A 20 -10.75 -11.48 15.99
C GLN A 20 -10.48 -11.65 14.49
N GLU A 21 -10.24 -10.55 13.79
CA GLU A 21 -10.05 -10.53 12.33
C GLU A 21 -8.66 -11.03 11.91
N ALA A 22 -7.66 -11.00 12.79
CA ALA A 22 -6.31 -11.51 12.50
C ALA A 22 -6.26 -13.03 12.35
N ARG A 23 -7.21 -13.79 12.90
CA ARG A 23 -7.19 -15.27 12.86
C ARG A 23 -6.99 -15.82 11.44
N PRO A 24 -6.18 -16.90 11.26
CA PRO A 24 -5.52 -17.69 12.31
C PRO A 24 -4.24 -17.05 12.91
N TYR A 25 -3.87 -15.84 12.52
CA TYR A 25 -2.71 -15.14 13.06
C TYR A 25 -2.97 -14.66 14.48
N LYS A 26 -1.91 -14.66 15.30
CA LYS A 26 -1.88 -13.90 16.55
C LYS A 26 -1.72 -12.42 16.21
N PHE A 27 -2.36 -11.55 16.98
CA PHE A 27 -2.19 -10.11 16.86
C PHE A 27 -1.43 -9.58 18.08
N LYS A 28 -0.41 -8.75 17.86
CA LYS A 28 0.41 -8.16 18.94
C LYS A 28 0.69 -6.69 18.68
N TYR A 29 0.56 -5.88 19.71
CA TYR A 29 1.09 -4.52 19.66
C TYR A 29 2.61 -4.51 19.87
N VAL A 30 3.29 -3.65 19.12
CA VAL A 30 4.74 -3.38 19.23
C VAL A 30 5.01 -1.88 19.31
N LYS A 31 6.19 -1.50 19.77
CA LYS A 31 6.63 -0.10 19.83
C LYS A 31 7.31 0.39 18.54
N GLU A 32 7.66 -0.53 17.64
CA GLU A 32 8.35 -0.24 16.37
C GLU A 32 7.53 0.74 15.51
N ASN A 33 8.18 1.60 14.73
CA ASN A 33 7.50 2.64 13.93
C ASN A 33 6.74 2.10 12.70
N GLN A 34 6.83 0.80 12.41
CA GLN A 34 6.12 0.22 11.27
C GLN A 34 4.62 0.06 11.60
N PRO A 35 3.72 0.52 10.71
CA PRO A 35 2.27 0.52 10.97
C PRO A 35 1.70 -0.89 11.11
N LEU A 36 2.15 -1.84 10.28
CA LEU A 36 1.74 -3.24 10.31
C LEU A 36 2.85 -4.09 9.71
N ARG A 37 3.18 -5.21 10.37
CA ARG A 37 4.14 -6.21 9.89
C ARG A 37 3.57 -7.60 10.11
N VAL A 38 3.61 -8.44 9.07
CA VAL A 38 3.29 -9.87 9.19
C VAL A 38 4.59 -10.67 9.33
N ASN A 39 4.63 -11.55 10.33
CA ASN A 39 5.61 -12.61 10.41
C ASN A 39 4.89 -13.92 10.04
N ILE A 40 5.17 -14.38 8.82
CA ILE A 40 4.56 -15.58 8.22
C ILE A 40 4.91 -16.83 9.03
N GLU A 41 6.19 -17.06 9.31
CA GLU A 41 6.68 -18.24 10.04
C GLU A 41 6.02 -18.40 11.42
N LYS A 42 5.95 -17.31 12.18
CA LYS A 42 5.38 -17.31 13.54
C LYS A 42 3.87 -17.12 13.54
N LYS A 43 3.26 -16.86 12.38
CA LYS A 43 1.85 -16.47 12.22
C LYS A 43 1.44 -15.33 13.17
N VAL A 44 2.23 -14.25 13.19
CA VAL A 44 1.96 -13.08 14.03
C VAL A 44 1.88 -11.81 13.20
N ILE A 45 0.83 -11.02 13.44
CA ILE A 45 0.70 -9.65 12.94
C ILE A 45 1.10 -8.70 14.06
N TYR A 46 2.15 -7.93 13.82
CA TYR A 46 2.66 -6.89 14.70
C TYR A 46 2.17 -5.53 14.22
N VAL A 47 1.66 -4.71 15.12
CA VAL A 47 1.14 -3.37 14.79
C VAL A 47 1.58 -2.37 15.84
N ASN A 48 2.01 -1.19 15.43
CA ASN A 48 2.17 -0.09 16.37
C ASN A 48 0.80 0.42 16.82
N GLU A 49 0.52 0.34 18.13
CA GLU A 49 -0.78 0.74 18.68
C GLU A 49 -1.11 2.21 18.39
N GLN A 50 -0.14 3.12 18.58
CA GLN A 50 -0.35 4.55 18.39
C GLN A 50 -0.67 4.87 16.93
N VAL A 51 0.08 4.25 16.01
CA VAL A 51 -0.15 4.42 14.57
C VAL A 51 -1.51 3.86 14.17
N LEU A 52 -1.89 2.66 14.63
CA LEU A 52 -3.20 2.07 14.35
C LEU A 52 -4.36 2.96 14.84
N LEU A 53 -4.28 3.42 16.09
CA LEU A 53 -5.31 4.28 16.66
C LEU A 53 -5.39 5.63 15.91
N SER A 54 -4.25 6.16 15.47
CA SER A 54 -4.21 7.37 14.64
C SER A 54 -4.87 7.14 13.28
N VAL A 55 -4.57 6.03 12.61
CA VAL A 55 -5.20 5.66 11.32
C VAL A 55 -6.70 5.51 11.49
N ILE A 56 -7.15 4.76 12.49
CA ILE A 56 -8.59 4.57 12.76
C ILE A 56 -9.29 5.91 13.04
N ARG A 57 -8.65 6.81 13.77
CA ARG A 57 -9.17 8.16 14.01
C ARG A 57 -9.34 8.94 12.71
N GLU A 58 -8.34 8.95 11.84
CA GLU A 58 -8.44 9.63 10.53
C GLU A 58 -9.56 9.04 9.66
N LEU A 59 -9.72 7.71 9.67
CA LEU A 59 -10.80 7.03 8.96
C LEU A 59 -12.19 7.43 9.48
N VAL A 60 -12.38 7.41 10.80
CA VAL A 60 -13.65 7.79 11.45
C VAL A 60 -13.97 9.27 11.17
N ASN A 61 -12.97 10.16 11.29
CA ASN A 61 -13.12 11.58 11.00
C ASN A 61 -13.46 11.84 9.52
N ALA A 62 -12.98 11.00 8.61
CA ALA A 62 -13.34 11.03 7.19
C ALA A 62 -14.71 10.39 6.89
N GLY A 63 -15.43 9.87 7.90
CA GLY A 63 -16.72 9.21 7.73
C GLY A 63 -16.61 7.85 7.01
N LEU A 64 -15.46 7.19 7.13
CA LEU A 64 -15.19 5.86 6.58
C LEU A 64 -15.42 4.78 7.63
N ASN A 65 -15.88 3.61 7.19
CA ASN A 65 -16.06 2.46 8.09
C ASN A 65 -14.69 1.83 8.40
N TRP A 66 -14.12 2.19 9.54
CA TRP A 66 -12.78 1.73 9.91
C TRP A 66 -12.68 0.20 10.05
N LYS A 67 -13.75 -0.48 10.52
CA LYS A 67 -13.76 -1.95 10.64
C LYS A 67 -13.63 -2.63 9.28
N GLU A 68 -14.36 -2.13 8.30
CA GLU A 68 -14.31 -2.63 6.94
C GLU A 68 -12.93 -2.44 6.30
N ILE A 69 -12.33 -1.25 6.47
CA ILE A 69 -10.99 -0.95 5.94
C ILE A 69 -9.92 -1.79 6.66
N MET A 70 -9.99 -1.93 7.99
CA MET A 70 -9.05 -2.77 8.73
C MET A 70 -9.18 -4.24 8.37
N ARG A 71 -10.40 -4.75 8.12
CA ARG A 71 -10.62 -6.11 7.60
C ARG A 71 -9.95 -6.29 6.22
N LYS A 72 -10.10 -5.32 5.33
CA LYS A 72 -9.41 -5.30 4.03
C LYS A 72 -7.90 -5.35 4.22
N ASN A 73 -7.34 -4.50 5.08
CA ASN A 73 -5.90 -4.48 5.36
C ASN A 73 -5.42 -5.84 5.89
N LEU A 74 -6.12 -6.43 6.85
CA LEU A 74 -5.75 -7.76 7.35
C LEU A 74 -5.86 -8.86 6.27
N LYS A 75 -6.84 -8.79 5.37
CA LYS A 75 -6.94 -9.70 4.20
C LYS A 75 -5.77 -9.53 3.23
N HIS A 76 -5.37 -8.28 2.95
CA HIS A 76 -4.25 -7.94 2.09
C HIS A 76 -2.93 -8.49 2.67
N GLU A 77 -2.69 -8.18 3.94
CA GLU A 77 -1.46 -8.55 4.66
C GLU A 77 -1.29 -10.07 4.80
N LYS A 78 -2.38 -10.81 4.97
CA LYS A 78 -2.34 -12.28 4.92
C LYS A 78 -2.08 -12.82 3.51
N ALA A 79 -2.48 -12.10 2.46
CA ALA A 79 -2.28 -12.56 1.08
C ALA A 79 -0.80 -12.51 0.67
N HIS A 80 0.01 -11.61 1.24
CA HIS A 80 1.47 -11.53 1.04
C HIS A 80 2.19 -12.86 1.26
N GLU A 81 1.63 -13.69 2.12
CA GLU A 81 2.10 -15.02 2.45
C GLU A 81 2.19 -15.97 1.25
N LYS A 82 1.28 -15.80 0.28
CA LYS A 82 1.28 -16.55 -0.98
C LYS A 82 2.41 -16.15 -1.91
N PHE A 83 3.02 -14.99 -1.67
CA PHE A 83 4.07 -14.41 -2.51
C PHE A 83 5.44 -14.44 -1.83
N PHE A 84 5.59 -15.24 -0.76
CA PHE A 84 6.86 -15.40 -0.06
C PHE A 84 7.97 -15.91 -1.00
N GLU A 85 7.67 -16.85 -1.89
CA GLU A 85 8.63 -17.39 -2.85
C GLU A 85 9.14 -16.32 -3.82
N TRP A 86 8.27 -15.39 -4.26
CA TRP A 86 8.67 -14.25 -5.09
C TRP A 86 9.63 -13.33 -4.36
N ASN A 87 9.29 -12.97 -3.11
CA ASN A 87 10.16 -12.15 -2.27
C ASN A 87 11.53 -12.80 -2.06
N LEU A 88 11.56 -14.12 -1.80
CA LEU A 88 12.81 -14.86 -1.65
C LEU A 88 13.61 -14.89 -2.96
N LYS A 89 12.98 -15.26 -4.08
CA LYS A 89 13.61 -15.30 -5.42
C LYS A 89 14.27 -13.97 -5.78
N TRP A 90 13.56 -12.86 -5.57
CA TRP A 90 14.08 -11.53 -5.87
C TRP A 90 15.20 -11.12 -4.91
N THR A 91 15.06 -11.41 -3.62
CA THR A 91 16.11 -11.15 -2.63
C THR A 91 17.40 -11.90 -2.97
N LEU A 92 17.30 -13.18 -3.34
CA LEU A 92 18.44 -14.01 -3.76
C LEU A 92 19.08 -13.50 -5.07
N SER A 93 18.32 -12.84 -5.94
CA SER A 93 18.85 -12.18 -7.15
C SER A 93 19.51 -10.82 -6.88
N GLY A 94 19.68 -10.43 -5.60
CA GLY A 94 20.31 -9.18 -5.20
C GLY A 94 19.35 -7.98 -5.13
N PHE A 95 18.04 -8.19 -5.27
CA PHE A 95 17.04 -7.13 -5.15
C PHE A 95 16.66 -6.92 -3.68
N ARG A 96 17.05 -5.80 -3.09
CA ARG A 96 16.57 -5.38 -1.76
C ARG A 96 15.37 -4.46 -1.90
N ALA A 97 14.39 -4.58 -1.00
CA ALA A 97 13.14 -3.83 -1.10
C ALA A 97 13.37 -2.31 -1.08
N GLU A 98 14.28 -1.83 -0.25
CA GLU A 98 14.58 -0.41 -0.08
C GLU A 98 15.29 0.19 -1.30
N SER A 99 16.08 -0.60 -2.03
CA SER A 99 16.92 -0.13 -3.14
C SER A 99 16.14 0.50 -4.29
N PHE A 100 14.85 0.16 -4.41
CA PHE A 100 13.97 0.65 -5.47
C PHE A 100 12.70 1.29 -4.91
N GLY A 101 12.76 1.82 -3.68
CA GLY A 101 11.60 2.44 -3.03
C GLY A 101 10.43 1.47 -2.85
N TRP A 102 10.70 0.24 -2.43
CA TRP A 102 9.72 -0.82 -2.21
C TRP A 102 8.99 -1.30 -3.47
N LEU A 103 9.60 -1.12 -4.66
CA LEU A 103 8.99 -1.47 -5.95
C LEU A 103 8.51 -2.93 -6.03
N ALA A 104 9.29 -3.88 -5.50
CA ALA A 104 8.88 -5.29 -5.43
C ALA A 104 7.59 -5.50 -4.62
N SER A 105 7.44 -4.78 -3.50
CA SER A 105 6.23 -4.83 -2.69
C SER A 105 5.02 -4.33 -3.47
N TYR A 106 5.15 -3.20 -4.20
CA TYR A 106 4.05 -2.70 -5.03
C TYR A 106 3.66 -3.64 -6.18
N LEU A 107 4.61 -4.39 -6.74
CA LEU A 107 4.30 -5.40 -7.76
C LEU A 107 3.46 -6.54 -7.17
N ILE A 108 3.83 -7.03 -5.98
CA ILE A 108 3.06 -8.03 -5.23
C ILE A 108 1.68 -7.47 -4.85
N ASP A 109 1.62 -6.23 -4.36
CA ASP A 109 0.36 -5.57 -4.00
C ASP A 109 -0.57 -5.47 -5.20
N ILE A 110 -0.06 -5.16 -6.39
CA ILE A 110 -0.86 -5.16 -7.63
C ILE A 110 -1.47 -6.54 -7.89
N VAL A 111 -0.71 -7.63 -7.73
CA VAL A 111 -1.24 -8.98 -7.91
C VAL A 111 -2.27 -9.29 -6.82
N ILE A 112 -1.99 -9.00 -5.56
CA ILE A 112 -2.95 -9.20 -4.45
C ILE A 112 -4.26 -8.46 -4.73
N ASP A 113 -4.17 -7.18 -5.04
CA ASP A 113 -5.31 -6.29 -5.08
C ASP A 113 -6.10 -6.41 -6.39
N LYS A 114 -5.43 -6.55 -7.54
CA LYS A 114 -6.08 -6.53 -8.86
C LYS A 114 -6.25 -7.89 -9.50
N VAL A 115 -5.54 -8.91 -9.04
CA VAL A 115 -5.64 -10.27 -9.58
C VAL A 115 -6.32 -11.17 -8.56
N TYR A 116 -5.74 -11.31 -7.36
CA TYR A 116 -6.22 -12.25 -6.36
C TYR A 116 -7.59 -11.86 -5.78
N TYR A 117 -7.78 -10.59 -5.43
CA TYR A 117 -9.07 -10.07 -4.95
C TYR A 117 -9.91 -9.37 -6.03
N ALA A 118 -9.61 -9.57 -7.32
CA ALA A 118 -10.30 -8.90 -8.42
C ALA A 118 -11.83 -9.05 -8.36
N ASN A 119 -12.28 -10.25 -7.97
CA ASN A 119 -13.67 -10.64 -7.93
C ASN A 119 -14.32 -10.54 -6.53
N ASP A 120 -13.67 -9.88 -5.55
CA ASP A 120 -14.28 -9.56 -4.24
C ASP A 120 -14.74 -8.09 -4.26
N PRO A 121 -16.03 -7.80 -4.53
CA PRO A 121 -16.50 -6.42 -4.70
C PRO A 121 -16.39 -5.61 -3.40
N GLN A 122 -16.49 -6.27 -2.24
CA GLN A 122 -16.35 -5.61 -0.95
C GLN A 122 -14.90 -5.19 -0.73
N TYR A 123 -13.96 -6.10 -1.01
CA TYR A 123 -12.53 -5.79 -0.97
C TYR A 123 -12.18 -4.61 -1.88
N GLN A 124 -12.62 -4.65 -3.14
CA GLN A 124 -12.36 -3.58 -4.11
C GLN A 124 -12.92 -2.23 -3.64
N LYS A 125 -14.16 -2.23 -3.13
CA LYS A 125 -14.78 -1.02 -2.57
C LYS A 125 -13.94 -0.43 -1.43
N TRP A 126 -13.48 -1.26 -0.49
CA TRP A 126 -12.70 -0.82 0.66
C TRP A 126 -11.28 -0.41 0.28
N LEU A 127 -10.65 -1.12 -0.66
CA LEU A 127 -9.36 -0.76 -1.24
C LEU A 127 -9.37 0.64 -1.84
N ILE A 128 -10.38 0.96 -2.66
CA ILE A 128 -10.50 2.27 -3.30
C ILE A 128 -10.77 3.37 -2.28
N ALA A 129 -11.64 3.11 -1.29
CA ALA A 129 -11.94 4.08 -0.23
C ALA A 129 -10.70 4.41 0.60
N ASP A 130 -9.96 3.38 1.02
CA ASP A 130 -8.72 3.51 1.79
C ASP A 130 -7.63 4.23 0.99
N SER A 131 -7.38 3.79 -0.25
CA SER A 131 -6.36 4.40 -1.11
C SER A 131 -6.65 5.87 -1.44
N ARG A 132 -7.92 6.23 -1.65
CA ARG A 132 -8.33 7.64 -1.83
C ARG A 132 -8.10 8.47 -0.58
N HIS A 133 -8.36 7.91 0.59
CA HIS A 133 -8.11 8.57 1.86
C HIS A 133 -6.62 8.76 2.11
N ALA A 134 -5.81 7.71 1.89
CA ALA A 134 -4.35 7.78 1.97
C ALA A 134 -3.79 8.85 1.02
N PHE A 135 -4.24 8.91 -0.24
CA PHE A 135 -3.85 9.97 -1.17
C PHE A 135 -4.21 11.37 -0.65
N LYS A 136 -5.39 11.55 -0.04
CA LYS A 136 -5.81 12.85 0.53
C LYS A 136 -4.88 13.28 1.66
N ILE A 137 -4.52 12.36 2.55
CA ILE A 137 -3.56 12.61 3.65
C ILE A 137 -2.20 12.94 3.08
N THR A 138 -1.67 12.10 2.19
CA THR A 138 -0.37 12.33 1.54
C THR A 138 -0.34 13.68 0.84
N LYS A 139 -1.37 14.04 0.07
CA LYS A 139 -1.44 15.35 -0.59
C LYS A 139 -1.41 16.52 0.40
N ARG A 140 -2.10 16.39 1.54
CA ARG A 140 -2.11 17.41 2.60
C ARG A 140 -0.74 17.57 3.23
N ASP A 141 -0.06 16.45 3.52
CA ASP A 141 1.13 16.43 4.37
C ASP A 141 2.44 16.44 3.58
N LEU A 142 2.42 16.16 2.27
CA LEU A 142 3.59 15.99 1.40
C LEU A 142 4.57 17.16 1.50
N TRP A 143 4.08 18.39 1.38
CA TRP A 143 4.94 19.58 1.37
C TRP A 143 5.53 19.90 2.75
N LYS A 144 4.88 19.44 3.82
CA LYS A 144 5.41 19.56 5.19
C LYS A 144 6.50 18.53 5.45
N LEU A 145 6.28 17.29 5.00
CA LEU A 145 7.19 16.17 5.25
C LEU A 145 8.38 16.14 4.28
N PHE A 146 8.14 16.49 3.01
CA PHE A 146 9.11 16.47 1.92
C PHE A 146 9.01 17.77 1.09
N PRO A 147 9.45 18.91 1.65
CA PRO A 147 9.29 20.22 1.02
C PRO A 147 10.07 20.35 -0.29
N LYS A 148 11.22 19.66 -0.41
CA LYS A 148 12.08 19.69 -1.60
C LYS A 148 11.77 18.49 -2.51
N PRO A 149 11.32 18.69 -3.77
CA PRO A 149 11.04 17.60 -4.70
C PRO A 149 12.20 16.62 -4.90
N ASN A 150 13.43 17.14 -4.98
CA ASN A 150 14.63 16.32 -5.21
C ASN A 150 14.97 15.36 -4.06
N ASN A 151 14.42 15.60 -2.86
CA ASN A 151 14.67 14.76 -1.68
C ASN A 151 13.51 13.81 -1.39
N ARG A 152 12.47 13.80 -2.22
CA ARG A 152 11.32 12.92 -2.04
C ARG A 152 11.74 11.47 -2.30
N PRO A 153 11.49 10.57 -1.34
CA PRO A 153 11.91 9.18 -1.47
C PRO A 153 11.14 8.48 -2.61
N PRO A 154 11.77 7.54 -3.35
CA PRO A 154 11.15 6.94 -4.53
C PRO A 154 9.82 6.22 -4.28
N PHE A 155 9.58 5.72 -3.06
CA PHE A 155 8.35 5.04 -2.71
C PHE A 155 7.10 5.90 -2.91
N LEU A 156 7.20 7.24 -2.81
CA LEU A 156 6.06 8.15 -3.01
C LEU A 156 5.55 8.06 -4.46
N TYR A 157 6.47 7.92 -5.41
CA TYR A 157 6.14 7.83 -6.83
C TYR A 157 5.63 6.44 -7.20
N ASN A 158 6.21 5.38 -6.62
CA ASN A 158 5.70 4.01 -6.75
C ASN A 158 4.27 3.91 -6.22
N GLN A 159 3.99 4.51 -5.06
CA GLN A 159 2.66 4.56 -4.47
C GLN A 159 1.66 5.31 -5.35
N ALA A 160 2.07 6.46 -5.92
CA ALA A 160 1.23 7.22 -6.84
C ALA A 160 0.88 6.41 -8.10
N ALA A 161 1.86 5.73 -8.70
CA ALA A 161 1.64 4.84 -9.84
C ALA A 161 0.70 3.68 -9.50
N TYR A 162 0.87 3.07 -8.32
CA TYR A 162 -0.03 2.05 -7.77
C TYR A 162 -1.47 2.58 -7.64
N TRP A 163 -1.69 3.74 -7.01
CA TRP A 163 -3.02 4.33 -6.86
C TRP A 163 -3.70 4.63 -8.20
N VAL A 164 -2.94 5.04 -9.22
CA VAL A 164 -3.44 5.21 -10.59
C VAL A 164 -3.80 3.85 -11.19
N ALA A 165 -2.99 2.82 -10.96
CA ALA A 165 -3.15 1.50 -11.55
C ALA A 165 -4.35 0.72 -10.99
N ILE A 166 -4.71 0.93 -9.73
CA ILE A 166 -5.93 0.38 -9.09
C ILE A 166 -7.17 1.26 -9.34
N GLY A 167 -7.03 2.45 -9.94
CA GLY A 167 -8.15 3.37 -10.19
C GLY A 167 -8.62 4.18 -8.97
N ALA A 168 -7.79 4.27 -7.92
CA ALA A 168 -8.09 5.10 -6.76
C ALA A 168 -8.05 6.59 -7.11
N ILE A 169 -7.09 6.99 -7.96
CA ILE A 169 -6.93 8.35 -8.49
C ILE A 169 -6.72 8.34 -10.00
N THR A 170 -6.93 9.50 -10.64
CA THR A 170 -6.61 9.70 -12.06
C THR A 170 -5.12 9.97 -12.23
N LEU A 171 -4.57 9.68 -13.41
CA LEU A 171 -3.19 10.00 -13.75
C LEU A 171 -2.90 11.51 -13.62
N GLU A 172 -3.82 12.36 -14.04
CA GLU A 172 -3.69 13.81 -13.93
C GLU A 172 -3.58 14.31 -12.47
N LYS A 173 -4.29 13.66 -11.53
CA LYS A 173 -4.13 13.97 -10.10
C LYS A 173 -2.75 13.60 -9.58
N ALA A 174 -2.18 12.50 -10.06
CA ALA A 174 -0.84 12.07 -9.68
C ALA A 174 0.23 13.01 -10.27
N LYS A 175 0.16 13.34 -11.57
CA LYS A 175 1.07 14.27 -12.24
C LYS A 175 1.04 15.67 -11.60
N LYS A 176 -0.14 16.16 -11.23
CA LYS A 176 -0.27 17.45 -10.53
C LYS A 176 0.40 17.43 -9.14
N LEU A 177 0.42 16.28 -8.46
CA LEU A 177 1.05 16.16 -7.14
C LEU A 177 2.58 16.02 -7.24
N TYR A 178 3.05 15.30 -8.26
CA TYR A 178 4.45 14.96 -8.48
C TYR A 178 4.90 15.31 -9.91
N PRO A 179 4.90 16.61 -10.30
CA PRO A 179 5.30 17.01 -11.64
C PRO A 179 6.73 16.57 -11.98
N GLU A 180 7.62 16.54 -10.99
CA GLU A 180 9.03 16.16 -11.12
C GLU A 180 9.27 14.70 -11.53
N LYS A 181 8.27 13.82 -11.36
CA LYS A 181 8.32 12.39 -11.75
C LYS A 181 7.06 11.97 -12.52
N ALA A 182 6.44 12.91 -13.24
CA ALA A 182 5.20 12.66 -13.98
C ALA A 182 5.34 11.54 -15.04
N GLU A 183 6.47 11.50 -15.76
CA GLU A 183 6.76 10.47 -16.76
C GLU A 183 6.94 9.10 -16.12
N TYR A 184 7.78 9.01 -15.08
CA TYR A 184 7.98 7.77 -14.33
C TYR A 184 6.66 7.19 -13.80
N ILE A 185 5.82 8.02 -13.17
CA ILE A 185 4.51 7.61 -12.66
C ILE A 185 3.60 7.12 -13.80
N THR A 186 3.65 7.79 -14.96
CA THR A 186 2.87 7.41 -16.13
C THR A 186 3.28 6.02 -16.62
N GLU A 187 4.57 5.83 -16.92
CA GLU A 187 5.13 4.56 -17.42
C GLU A 187 4.91 3.41 -16.43
N LEU A 188 5.20 3.64 -15.14
CA LEU A 188 5.03 2.62 -14.11
C LEU A 188 3.55 2.26 -13.89
N SER A 189 2.64 3.23 -13.91
CA SER A 189 1.21 2.95 -13.77
C SER A 189 0.65 2.15 -14.95
N GLN A 190 1.18 2.35 -16.16
CA GLN A 190 0.83 1.55 -17.33
C GLN A 190 1.36 0.13 -17.20
N LEU A 191 2.60 -0.06 -16.72
CA LEU A 191 3.16 -1.36 -16.41
C LEU A 191 2.29 -2.12 -15.40
N PHE A 192 1.94 -1.50 -14.26
CA PHE A 192 1.04 -2.07 -13.26
C PHE A 192 -0.38 -2.38 -13.79
N LYS A 193 -0.84 -1.70 -14.84
CA LYS A 193 -2.13 -2.00 -15.49
C LYS A 193 -2.10 -3.24 -16.36
N LYS A 194 -0.94 -3.57 -16.92
CA LYS A 194 -0.70 -4.74 -17.78
C LYS A 194 -0.61 -6.06 -17.00
N ILE A 195 -0.26 -6.02 -15.71
CA ILE A 195 -0.26 -7.20 -14.83
C ILE A 195 -1.70 -7.72 -14.68
N LYS A 196 -1.96 -8.96 -15.12
CA LYS A 196 -3.26 -9.66 -15.07
C LYS A 196 -3.20 -11.00 -14.34
N SER A 197 -2.00 -11.53 -14.10
CA SER A 197 -1.76 -12.79 -13.43
C SER A 197 -0.53 -12.70 -12.53
N GLU A 198 -0.34 -13.67 -11.64
CA GLU A 198 0.88 -13.76 -10.84
C GLU A 198 2.13 -13.99 -11.69
N LYS A 199 2.02 -14.80 -12.77
CA LYS A 199 3.16 -15.09 -13.66
C LYS A 199 3.72 -13.82 -14.33
N ASP A 200 2.92 -12.77 -14.45
CA ASP A 200 3.37 -11.51 -15.01
C ASP A 200 4.47 -10.83 -14.19
N LEU A 201 4.64 -11.22 -12.91
CA LEU A 201 5.75 -10.78 -12.07
C LEU A 201 7.12 -11.11 -12.67
N GLU A 202 7.23 -12.16 -13.50
CA GLU A 202 8.47 -12.54 -14.21
C GLU A 202 8.99 -11.45 -15.12
N TRP A 203 8.11 -10.89 -15.95
CA TRP A 203 8.48 -9.82 -16.88
C TRP A 203 8.32 -8.43 -16.27
N ALA A 204 7.43 -8.27 -15.28
CA ALA A 204 7.11 -6.96 -14.70
C ALA A 204 8.26 -6.40 -13.85
N LEU A 205 8.93 -7.22 -13.03
CA LEU A 205 10.05 -6.76 -12.22
C LEU A 205 11.21 -6.18 -13.05
N PRO A 206 11.78 -6.89 -14.04
CA PRO A 206 12.91 -6.36 -14.81
C PRO A 206 12.54 -5.08 -15.57
N GLN A 207 11.32 -4.99 -16.11
CA GLN A 207 10.85 -3.76 -16.76
C GLN A 207 10.70 -2.61 -15.76
N ALA A 208 10.10 -2.85 -14.59
CA ALA A 208 9.93 -1.82 -13.58
C ALA A 208 11.28 -1.32 -13.04
N LYS A 209 12.28 -2.20 -12.91
CA LYS A 209 13.66 -1.84 -12.57
C LYS A 209 14.31 -0.98 -13.66
N ALA A 210 14.13 -1.32 -14.94
CA ALA A 210 14.64 -0.51 -16.05
C ALA A 210 14.03 0.89 -16.04
N LEU A 211 12.72 1.01 -15.80
CA LEU A 211 12.04 2.31 -15.61
C LEU A 211 12.64 3.08 -14.43
N PHE A 212 12.88 2.42 -13.30
CA PHE A 212 13.51 3.08 -12.15
C PHE A 212 14.89 3.63 -12.50
N HIS A 213 15.77 2.83 -13.11
CA HIS A 213 17.10 3.30 -13.52
C HIS A 213 17.03 4.47 -14.51
N LYS A 214 16.16 4.37 -15.53
CA LYS A 214 15.92 5.43 -16.52
C LYS A 214 15.50 6.76 -15.87
N HIS A 215 14.79 6.74 -14.76
CA HIS A 215 14.22 7.97 -14.18
C HIS A 215 14.95 8.47 -12.93
N PHE A 216 15.76 7.64 -12.28
CA PHE A 216 16.43 7.99 -11.03
C PHE A 216 17.96 7.95 -11.12
N LEU A 217 18.53 7.22 -12.08
CA LEU A 217 19.98 7.00 -12.18
C LEU A 217 20.59 7.49 -13.50
N SER A 218 19.78 7.81 -14.52
CA SER A 218 20.28 8.22 -15.84
C SER A 218 20.76 9.68 -15.93
N THR A 219 21.09 10.30 -14.80
CA THR A 219 21.69 11.65 -14.73
C THR A 219 23.13 11.57 -14.21
N ILE A 220 23.90 10.63 -14.75
CA ILE A 220 25.37 10.68 -14.75
C ILE A 220 25.80 10.74 -16.21
#